data_AF-A0A1D7W422-F1
#
_entry.id   AF-A0A1D7W422-F1
#
_cell.length_a   1.000
_cell.length_b   1.000
_cell.length_c   1.000
_cell.angle_alpha   90.00
_cell.angle_beta   90.00
_cell.angle_gamma   90.00
#
_symmetry.space_group_name_H-M   'P 1'
#
loop_
_entity.id
_entity.type
_entity.pdbx_description
1 polymer ?
#
loop_
_entity_poly.entity_id
_entity_poly.type
_entity_poly.pdbx_seq_one_letter_code
_entity_poly.pdbx_strand_id
1 'polypeptide(L)'
;MFDDDLPVLDEEAGYRGPTVCKVVGISYRRLDYWARTDLVTPSIRNATGSGSQRLYSFRDILVLKIVKRLLDTGVGLQSIRTAVDHLRSRGVRDLSQITLMSDGASVFECTSPDEVVDLLQGGQGVFGIAVGRVWNEVEGSLSELPSERLPEDDSAIVEMDELAQRRAQKLG
;
A
#
# COMPACT_ATOMS: atom_id res chain seq x y z
N MET A 1 -2.22 -30.71 -5.25
CA MET A 1 -2.88 -29.62 -6.00
C MET A 1 -3.24 -28.61 -4.93
N PHE A 2 -2.43 -27.57 -4.77
CA PHE A 2 -2.73 -26.50 -3.81
C PHE A 2 -3.71 -25.59 -4.54
N ASP A 3 -4.99 -25.75 -4.21
CA ASP A 3 -6.02 -24.87 -4.74
C ASP A 3 -5.80 -23.45 -4.25
N ASP A 4 -6.12 -22.56 -5.18
CA ASP A 4 -6.05 -21.10 -5.22
C ASP A 4 -7.00 -20.44 -4.21
N ASP A 5 -6.92 -20.81 -2.93
CA ASP A 5 -7.62 -20.12 -1.84
C ASP A 5 -6.77 -18.93 -1.36
N LEU A 6 -6.50 -17.99 -2.26
CA LEU A 6 -6.22 -16.63 -1.83
C LEU A 6 -7.55 -16.05 -1.32
N PRO A 7 -7.62 -15.53 -0.08
CA PRO A 7 -8.84 -14.93 0.40
C PRO A 7 -9.30 -13.86 -0.58
N VAL A 8 -10.62 -13.84 -0.82
CA VAL A 8 -11.25 -12.74 -1.53
C VAL A 8 -10.88 -11.47 -0.78
N LEU A 9 -9.95 -10.72 -1.36
CA LEU A 9 -9.59 -9.41 -0.85
C LEU A 9 -10.86 -8.59 -0.85
N ASP A 10 -11.22 -8.11 0.32
CA ASP A 10 -12.24 -7.08 0.43
C ASP A 10 -11.63 -5.79 -0.16
N GLU A 11 -11.80 -5.60 -1.47
CA GLU A 11 -11.28 -4.45 -2.21
C GLU A 11 -11.88 -3.12 -1.69
N GLU A 12 -12.96 -3.19 -0.91
CA GLU A 12 -13.65 -2.05 -0.30
C GLU A 12 -13.19 -1.77 1.14
N ALA A 13 -12.37 -2.65 1.74
CA ALA A 13 -11.84 -2.45 3.07
C ALA A 13 -10.80 -1.32 3.10
N GLY A 14 -11.08 -0.32 3.95
CA GLY A 14 -10.21 0.83 4.20
C GLY A 14 -9.52 0.74 5.55
N TYR A 15 -8.21 1.00 5.57
CA TYR A 15 -7.39 1.01 6.78
C TYR A 15 -6.89 2.42 7.11
N ARG A 16 -7.07 2.84 8.36
CA ARG A 16 -6.60 4.14 8.85
C ARG A 16 -5.09 4.15 9.05
N GLY A 17 -4.51 5.36 9.02
CA GLY A 17 -3.07 5.60 9.20
C GLY A 17 -2.42 4.88 10.39
N PRO A 18 -3.00 4.83 11.60
CA PRO A 18 -2.43 4.08 12.71
C PRO A 18 -2.28 2.57 12.45
N THR A 19 -3.30 1.94 11.86
CA THR A 19 -3.27 0.53 11.46
C THR A 19 -2.19 0.30 10.41
N VAL A 20 -2.14 1.16 9.38
CA VAL A 20 -1.12 1.12 8.33
C VAL A 20 0.30 1.23 8.90
N CYS A 21 0.54 2.20 9.78
CA CYS A 21 1.84 2.39 10.43
C CYS A 21 2.29 1.15 11.20
N LYS A 22 1.36 0.49 11.91
CA LYS A 22 1.63 -0.73 12.68
C LYS A 22 2.00 -1.90 11.76
N VAL A 23 1.24 -2.14 10.69
CA VAL A 23 1.45 -3.27 9.76
C VAL A 23 2.72 -3.10 8.91
N VAL A 24 2.97 -1.87 8.46
CA VAL A 24 4.13 -1.55 7.61
C VAL A 24 5.39 -1.41 8.47
N GLY A 25 5.27 -0.97 9.73
CA GLY A 25 6.39 -0.69 10.61
C GLY A 25 7.08 0.64 10.28
N ILE A 26 6.30 1.69 10.02
CA ILE A 26 6.79 3.06 9.76
C ILE A 26 6.13 4.07 10.70
N SER A 27 6.79 5.22 10.87
CA SER A 27 6.18 6.33 11.59
C SER A 27 5.10 7.01 10.76
N TYR A 28 4.16 7.66 11.45
CA TYR A 28 3.11 8.46 10.79
C TYR A 28 3.69 9.55 9.88
N ARG A 29 4.82 10.15 10.28
CA ARG A 29 5.54 11.14 9.46
C ARG A 29 6.06 10.56 8.15
N ARG A 30 6.58 9.32 8.15
CA ARG A 30 7.00 8.64 6.91
C ARG A 30 5.81 8.36 6.02
N LEU A 31 4.71 7.86 6.59
CA LEU A 31 3.47 7.63 5.86
C LEU A 31 2.93 8.91 5.22
N ASP A 32 2.85 10.00 5.99
CA ASP A 32 2.38 11.29 5.49
C ASP A 32 3.31 11.86 4.41
N TYR A 33 4.62 11.77 4.58
CA TYR A 33 5.58 12.22 3.58
C TYR A 33 5.46 11.46 2.26
N TRP A 34 5.29 10.13 2.31
CA TRP A 34 5.11 9.31 1.10
C TRP A 34 3.77 9.58 0.41
N ALA A 35 2.71 9.86 1.16
CA ALA A 35 1.44 10.28 0.59
C ALA A 35 1.52 11.66 -0.06
N ARG A 36 2.17 12.63 0.58
CA ARG A 36 2.30 14.00 0.08
C ARG A 36 3.26 14.14 -1.11
N THR A 37 4.17 13.18 -1.29
CA THR A 37 5.12 13.16 -2.42
C THR A 37 4.68 12.18 -3.52
N ASP A 38 3.45 11.68 -3.46
CA ASP A 38 2.86 10.73 -4.40
C ASP A 38 3.67 9.44 -4.58
N LEU A 39 4.52 9.09 -3.61
CA LEU A 39 5.21 7.81 -3.62
C LEU A 39 4.18 6.70 -3.40
N VAL A 40 3.36 6.82 -2.35
CA VAL A 40 2.19 5.98 -2.13
C VAL A 40 1.04 6.79 -1.54
N THR A 41 -0.05 6.92 -2.30
CA THR A 41 -1.28 7.62 -1.90
C THR A 41 -2.36 6.61 -1.48
N PRO A 42 -3.30 7.02 -0.60
CA PRO A 42 -4.46 6.18 -0.26
C PRO A 42 -5.39 6.05 -1.48
N SER A 43 -5.75 4.81 -1.80
CA SER A 43 -6.62 4.48 -2.94
C SER A 43 -8.11 4.44 -2.58
N ILE A 44 -8.47 4.15 -1.33
CA ILE A 44 -9.88 4.07 -0.89
C ILE A 44 -10.45 5.47 -0.61
N ARG A 45 -9.73 6.29 0.15
CA ARG A 45 -10.17 7.65 0.47
C ARG A 45 -8.99 8.57 0.70
N ASN A 46 -8.94 9.67 -0.06
CA ASN A 46 -8.05 10.78 0.19
C ASN A 46 -8.61 11.71 1.28
N ALA A 47 -7.74 12.40 1.99
CA ALA A 47 -8.17 13.47 2.90
C ALA A 47 -8.38 14.77 2.10
N THR A 48 -9.58 15.34 2.16
CA THR A 48 -9.99 16.56 1.43
C THR A 48 -10.26 17.76 2.35
N GLY A 49 -10.13 17.61 3.67
CA GLY A 49 -10.30 18.71 4.62
C GLY A 49 -10.14 18.32 6.09
N SER A 50 -10.52 19.24 6.99
CA SER A 50 -10.59 18.96 8.44
C SER A 50 -11.73 17.95 8.71
N GLY A 51 -11.38 16.76 9.21
CA GLY A 51 -12.34 15.69 9.55
C GLY A 51 -12.34 14.49 8.60
N SER A 52 -11.88 14.64 7.35
CA SER A 52 -11.74 13.51 6.42
C SER A 52 -10.48 12.70 6.73
N GLN A 53 -10.61 11.39 6.90
CA GLN A 53 -9.47 10.52 7.17
C GLN A 53 -9.05 9.77 5.90
N ARG A 54 -7.73 9.59 5.74
CA ARG A 54 -7.17 8.75 4.68
C ARG A 54 -7.49 7.28 4.97
N LEU A 55 -8.01 6.58 3.98
CA LEU A 55 -8.22 5.13 4.02
C LEU A 55 -7.36 4.48 2.94
N TYR A 56 -6.50 3.56 3.37
CA TYR A 56 -5.59 2.81 2.52
C TYR A 56 -6.20 1.43 2.24
N SER A 57 -6.10 0.94 1.02
CA SER A 57 -6.49 -0.43 0.68
C SER A 57 -5.43 -1.43 1.16
N PHE A 58 -5.76 -2.73 1.12
CA PHE A 58 -4.76 -3.79 1.27
C PHE A 58 -3.55 -3.59 0.34
N ARG A 59 -3.83 -3.24 -0.93
CA ARG A 59 -2.82 -3.03 -1.96
C ARG A 59 -1.88 -1.88 -1.60
N ASP A 60 -2.42 -0.77 -1.07
CA ASP A 60 -1.59 0.35 -0.64
C ASP A 60 -0.63 -0.08 0.47
N ILE A 61 -1.10 -0.87 1.44
CA ILE A 61 -0.30 -1.37 2.55
C ILE A 61 0.82 -2.31 2.05
N LEU A 62 0.51 -3.20 1.10
CA LEU A 62 1.50 -4.06 0.45
C LEU A 62 2.59 -3.23 -0.21
N VAL A 63 2.21 -2.25 -1.04
CA VAL A 63 3.15 -1.36 -1.73
C VAL A 63 3.99 -0.57 -0.72
N LEU A 64 3.37 -0.02 0.34
CA LEU A 64 4.08 0.67 1.42
C LEU A 64 5.15 -0.22 2.09
N LYS A 65 4.82 -1.49 2.33
CA LYS A 65 5.76 -2.44 2.95
C LYS A 65 6.91 -2.82 2.02
N ILE A 66 6.66 -2.93 0.72
CA ILE A 66 7.71 -3.12 -0.29
C ILE A 66 8.60 -1.88 -0.38
N VAL A 67 8.03 -0.68 -0.50
CA VAL A 67 8.75 0.60 -0.51
C VAL A 67 9.66 0.73 0.71
N LYS A 68 9.15 0.38 1.90
CA LYS A 68 9.95 0.36 3.12
C LYS A 68 11.17 -0.57 2.98
N ARG A 69 10.97 -1.82 2.55
CA ARG A 69 12.07 -2.80 2.41
C ARG A 69 13.12 -2.36 1.38
N LEU A 70 12.70 -1.76 0.27
CA LEU A 70 13.61 -1.19 -0.73
C LEU A 70 14.41 0.01 -0.16
N LEU A 71 13.76 0.89 0.61
CA LEU A 71 14.46 2.03 1.24
C LEU A 71 15.44 1.57 2.33
N ASP A 72 15.06 0.58 3.14
CA ASP A 72 15.90 0.07 4.23
C ASP A 72 17.17 -0.64 3.72
N THR A 73 17.16 -1.09 2.46
CA THR A 73 18.31 -1.71 1.78
C THR A 73 19.16 -0.70 0.99
N GLY A 74 18.75 0.58 0.96
CA GLY A 74 19.51 1.65 0.32
C GLY A 74 19.18 1.89 -1.15
N VAL A 75 18.09 1.32 -1.68
CA VAL A 75 17.67 1.57 -3.06
C VAL A 75 17.27 3.04 -3.25
N GLY A 76 17.72 3.63 -4.35
CA GLY A 76 17.40 5.01 -4.72
C GLY A 76 15.91 5.24 -4.94
N LEU A 77 15.40 6.40 -4.50
CA LEU A 77 13.97 6.75 -4.58
C LEU A 77 13.39 6.68 -6.00
N GLN A 78 14.18 7.01 -7.02
CA GLN A 78 13.73 6.99 -8.42
C GLN A 78 13.48 5.56 -8.93
N SER A 79 14.36 4.62 -8.56
CA SER A 79 14.22 3.20 -8.91
C SER A 79 13.03 2.59 -8.18
N ILE A 80 12.80 3.01 -6.93
CA ILE A 80 11.60 2.64 -6.17
C ILE A 80 10.33 3.14 -6.84
N ARG A 81 10.27 4.40 -7.28
CA ARG A 81 9.09 4.94 -7.99
C ARG A 81 8.76 4.11 -9.22
N THR A 82 9.78 3.82 -10.03
CA THR A 82 9.63 3.00 -11.23
C THR A 82 9.06 1.62 -10.87
N ALA A 83 9.64 0.93 -9.89
CA ALA A 83 9.15 -0.38 -9.44
C ALA A 83 7.71 -0.35 -8.91
N VAL A 84 7.37 0.68 -8.13
CA VAL A 84 6.00 0.86 -7.58
C VAL A 84 4.98 1.05 -8.70
N ASP A 85 5.30 1.83 -9.74
CA ASP A 85 4.41 2.05 -10.87
C ASP A 85 4.18 0.75 -11.66
N HIS A 86 5.21 -0.08 -11.81
CA HIS A 86 5.08 -1.43 -12.38
C HIS A 86 4.19 -2.35 -11.52
N LEU A 87 4.34 -2.33 -10.19
CA LEU A 87 3.47 -3.12 -9.30
C LEU A 87 2.01 -2.66 -9.35
N ARG A 88 1.76 -1.37 -9.61
CA ARG A 88 0.42 -0.77 -9.70
C ARG A 88 -0.30 -1.11 -11.00
N SER A 89 0.42 -1.31 -12.09
CA SER A 89 -0.18 -1.63 -13.39
C SER A 89 -0.65 -3.08 -13.51
N ARG A 90 -0.17 -3.98 -12.64
CA ARG A 90 -0.55 -5.40 -12.63
C ARG A 90 -1.81 -5.67 -11.81
N GLY A 91 -2.50 -6.78 -12.12
CA GLY A 91 -3.59 -7.30 -11.30
C GLY A 91 -3.08 -7.90 -9.99
N VAL A 92 -3.89 -7.87 -8.95
CA VAL A 92 -3.48 -8.28 -7.59
C VAL A 92 -3.11 -9.77 -7.50
N ARG A 93 -3.79 -10.63 -8.28
CA ARG A 93 -3.51 -12.07 -8.36
C ARG A 93 -2.12 -12.41 -8.94
N ASP A 94 -1.58 -11.54 -9.79
CA ASP A 94 -0.28 -11.73 -10.45
C ASP A 94 0.90 -11.40 -9.51
N LEU A 95 0.64 -10.67 -8.41
CA LEU A 95 1.71 -10.20 -7.52
C LEU A 95 2.34 -11.33 -6.68
N SER A 96 1.66 -12.45 -6.48
CA SER A 96 2.13 -13.53 -5.60
C SER A 96 3.37 -14.25 -6.14
N GLN A 97 3.54 -14.31 -7.47
CA GLN A 97 4.64 -14.99 -8.14
C GLN A 97 5.85 -14.07 -8.40
N ILE A 98 5.71 -12.77 -8.09
CA ILE A 98 6.75 -11.79 -8.36
C ILE A 98 7.81 -11.80 -7.24
N THR A 99 9.07 -11.80 -7.67
CA THR A 99 10.20 -11.44 -6.82
C THR A 99 10.84 -10.17 -7.36
N LEU A 100 10.87 -9.11 -6.55
CA LEU A 100 11.60 -7.90 -6.88
C LEU A 100 13.08 -8.09 -6.53
N MET A 101 13.96 -7.93 -7.50
CA MET A 101 15.40 -8.05 -7.34
C MET A 101 16.04 -6.67 -7.48
N SER A 102 17.02 -6.33 -6.64
CA SER A 102 17.69 -5.03 -6.74
C SER A 102 19.17 -5.11 -6.39
N ASP A 103 19.98 -4.39 -7.16
CA ASP A 103 21.41 -4.17 -6.96
C ASP A 103 21.72 -2.86 -6.21
N GLY A 104 20.68 -2.10 -5.84
CA GLY A 104 20.76 -0.80 -5.16
C GLY A 104 20.59 0.40 -6.10
N ALA A 105 20.91 0.24 -7.38
CA ALA A 105 20.71 1.25 -8.42
C ALA A 105 19.45 1.00 -9.24
N SER A 106 19.10 -0.26 -9.47
CA SER A 106 17.99 -0.70 -10.30
C SER A 106 17.13 -1.72 -9.56
N VAL A 107 15.85 -1.78 -9.93
CA VAL A 107 14.91 -2.79 -9.43
C VAL A 107 14.35 -3.54 -10.62
N PHE A 108 14.43 -4.86 -10.57
CA PHE A 108 13.98 -5.78 -11.60
C PHE A 108 12.83 -6.61 -11.04
N GLU A 109 11.88 -6.91 -11.91
CA GLU A 109 10.81 -7.85 -11.60
C GLU A 109 11.22 -9.22 -12.15
N CYS A 110 11.22 -10.24 -11.30
CA CYS A 110 11.47 -11.61 -11.71
C CYS A 110 10.23 -12.46 -11.44
N THR A 111 9.81 -13.20 -12.46
CA THR A 111 8.66 -14.11 -12.40
C THR A 111 9.08 -15.58 -12.47
N SER A 112 10.36 -15.84 -12.74
CA SER A 112 10.93 -17.18 -12.77
C SER A 112 12.29 -17.26 -12.05
N PRO A 113 12.69 -18.46 -11.58
CA PRO A 113 14.03 -18.67 -11.02
C PRO A 113 15.16 -18.40 -12.02
N ASP A 114 14.96 -18.65 -13.31
CA ASP A 114 15.98 -18.45 -14.34
C ASP A 114 16.33 -16.97 -14.51
N GLU A 115 15.34 -16.08 -14.49
CA GLU A 115 15.56 -14.62 -14.51
C GLU A 115 16.38 -14.14 -13.30
N VAL A 116 16.19 -14.77 -12.13
CA VAL A 116 16.99 -14.49 -10.92
C VAL A 116 18.43 -14.95 -11.11
N VAL A 117 18.64 -16.13 -11.70
CA VAL A 117 19.98 -16.67 -11.98
C VAL A 117 20.73 -15.77 -12.96
N ASP A 118 20.07 -15.30 -14.02
CA ASP A 118 20.68 -14.43 -15.03
C ASP A 118 21.17 -13.11 -14.42
N LEU A 119 20.41 -12.51 -13.50
CA LEU A 119 20.83 -11.31 -12.77
C LEU A 119 22.08 -11.55 -11.89
N LEU A 120 22.18 -12.72 -11.26
CA LEU A 120 23.28 -13.11 -10.39
C LEU A 120 24.58 -13.41 -11.17
N GLN A 121 24.47 -13.90 -12.40
CA GLN A 121 25.64 -14.22 -13.23
C GLN A 121 26.52 -13.00 -13.54
N GLY A 122 25.98 -11.78 -13.40
CA GLY A 122 26.75 -10.53 -13.53
C GLY A 122 27.79 -10.29 -12.42
N GLY A 123 27.87 -11.14 -11.39
CA GLY A 123 28.83 -11.02 -10.28
C GLY A 123 28.53 -9.89 -9.29
N GLN A 124 27.36 -9.25 -9.44
CA GLN A 124 26.86 -8.18 -8.58
C GLN A 124 26.03 -8.74 -7.42
N GLY A 125 26.16 -8.13 -6.24
CA GLY A 125 25.32 -8.46 -5.09
C GLY A 125 23.91 -7.92 -5.28
N VAL A 126 22.91 -8.79 -5.24
CA VAL A 126 21.49 -8.43 -5.35
C VAL A 126 20.73 -8.87 -4.11
N PHE A 127 19.70 -8.12 -3.76
CA PHE A 127 18.73 -8.55 -2.75
C PHE A 127 17.38 -8.79 -3.41
N GLY A 128 16.65 -9.78 -2.90
CA GLY A 128 15.33 -10.16 -3.39
C GLY A 128 14.22 -9.90 -2.37
N ILE A 129 13.08 -9.39 -2.84
CA ILE A 129 11.83 -9.30 -2.08
C ILE A 129 10.79 -10.15 -2.82
N ALA A 130 10.50 -11.34 -2.29
CA ALA A 130 9.38 -12.14 -2.73
C ALA A 130 8.07 -11.44 -2.34
N VAL A 131 7.35 -10.89 -3.33
CA VAL A 131 6.12 -10.11 -3.12
C VAL A 131 5.04 -10.98 -2.49
N GLY A 132 4.90 -12.23 -2.91
CA GLY A 132 3.98 -13.20 -2.29
C GLY A 132 4.28 -13.49 -0.81
N ARG A 133 5.52 -13.34 -0.34
CA ARG A 133 5.80 -13.44 1.12
C ARG A 133 5.33 -12.18 1.85
N VAL A 134 5.59 -10.99 1.29
CA VAL A 134 5.13 -9.72 1.88
C VAL A 134 3.61 -9.67 1.94
N TRP A 135 2.95 -10.20 0.92
CA TRP A 135 1.51 -10.42 0.88
C TRP A 135 1.00 -11.14 2.12
N ASN A 136 1.46 -12.38 2.32
CA ASN A 136 1.03 -13.23 3.44
C ASN A 136 1.31 -12.57 4.80
N GLU A 137 2.42 -11.81 4.92
CA GLU A 137 2.70 -11.05 6.14
C GLU A 137 1.71 -9.91 6.38
N VAL A 138 1.31 -9.18 5.33
CA VAL A 138 0.33 -8.08 5.45
C VAL A 138 -1.03 -8.65 5.80
N GLU A 139 -1.43 -9.71 5.11
CA GLU A 139 -2.67 -10.42 5.35
C GLU A 139 -2.77 -10.95 6.78
N GLY A 140 -1.76 -11.68 7.25
CA GLY A 140 -1.70 -12.17 8.62
C GLY A 140 -1.68 -11.03 9.65
N SER A 141 -1.09 -9.88 9.32
CA SER A 141 -1.12 -8.72 10.23
C SER A 141 -2.49 -8.06 10.28
N LEU A 142 -3.23 -8.03 9.17
CA LEU A 142 -4.52 -7.35 9.06
C LEU A 142 -5.68 -8.19 9.57
N SER A 143 -5.58 -9.53 9.52
CA SER A 143 -6.59 -10.42 10.09
C SER A 143 -6.77 -10.24 11.60
N GLU A 144 -5.74 -9.73 12.29
CA GLU A 144 -5.75 -9.43 13.73
C GLU A 144 -6.12 -7.98 14.06
N LEU A 145 -6.39 -7.12 13.06
CA LEU A 145 -6.56 -5.68 13.24
C LEU A 145 -7.92 -5.17 12.75
N PRO A 146 -8.44 -4.07 13.33
CA PRO A 146 -9.69 -3.47 12.87
C PRO A 146 -9.58 -2.94 11.43
N SER A 147 -10.55 -3.27 10.58
CA SER A 147 -10.79 -2.64 9.27
C SER A 147 -12.01 -1.72 9.32
N GLU A 148 -12.02 -0.67 8.50
CA GLU A 148 -13.22 0.13 8.28
C GLU A 148 -13.81 -0.20 6.92
N ARG A 149 -15.10 -0.49 6.89
CA ARG A 149 -15.86 -0.52 5.65
C ARG A 149 -16.38 0.87 5.37
N LEU A 150 -16.34 1.28 4.11
CA LEU A 150 -17.13 2.42 3.69
C LEU A 150 -18.60 2.09 3.96
N PRO A 151 -19.36 2.90 4.71
CA PRO A 151 -20.82 2.77 4.68
C PRO A 151 -21.26 2.94 3.22
N GLU A 152 -22.09 2.05 2.71
CA GLU A 152 -22.63 2.06 1.33
C GLU A 152 -23.50 3.30 1.01
N ASP A 153 -23.53 4.31 1.89
CA ASP A 153 -24.51 5.38 1.82
C ASP A 153 -23.86 6.75 1.94
N ASP A 154 -24.05 7.55 0.89
CA ASP A 154 -23.55 8.91 0.66
C ASP A 154 -24.22 9.96 1.61
N SER A 155 -24.72 9.52 2.75
CA SER A 155 -25.59 10.28 3.65
C SER A 155 -24.81 11.13 4.68
N ALA A 156 -23.51 10.91 4.87
CA ALA A 156 -22.70 11.67 5.84
C ALA A 156 -22.31 13.09 5.38
N ILE A 157 -22.33 13.37 4.07
CA ILE A 157 -22.03 14.72 3.55
C ILE A 157 -23.21 15.68 3.81
N VAL A 158 -24.45 15.15 3.84
CA VAL A 158 -25.67 15.94 4.08
C VAL A 158 -25.77 16.39 5.55
N GLU A 159 -25.41 15.56 6.52
CA GLU A 159 -25.50 15.90 7.95
C GLU A 159 -24.59 17.07 8.37
N MET A 160 -23.40 17.20 7.75
CA MET A 160 -22.44 18.26 8.09
C MET A 160 -22.86 19.63 7.56
N ASP A 161 -23.53 19.67 6.40
CA ASP A 161 -24.08 20.90 5.83
C ASP A 161 -25.30 21.39 6.64
N GLU A 162 -26.18 20.49 7.07
CA GLU A 162 -27.32 20.86 7.92
C GLU A 162 -26.90 21.44 9.28
N LEU A 163 -25.83 20.90 9.90
CA LEU A 163 -25.32 21.42 11.18
C LEU A 163 -24.66 22.79 11.04
N ALA A 164 -23.99 23.04 9.91
CA ALA A 164 -23.41 24.34 9.57
C ALA A 164 -24.51 25.38 9.31
N GLN A 165 -25.56 25.02 8.57
CA GLN A 165 -26.71 25.88 8.31
C GLN A 165 -27.49 26.22 9.60
N ARG A 166 -27.68 25.26 10.51
CA ARG A 166 -28.31 25.50 11.83
C ARG A 166 -27.49 26.44 12.74
N ARG A 167 -26.16 26.46 12.62
CA ARG A 167 -25.31 27.40 13.37
C ARG A 167 -25.40 28.82 12.82
N ALA A 168 -25.52 28.97 11.50
CA ALA A 168 -25.69 30.29 10.87
C ALA A 168 -27.01 30.97 11.25
N GLN A 169 -28.10 30.20 11.43
CA GLN A 169 -29.41 30.75 11.80
C GLN A 169 -29.53 31.19 13.28
N LYS A 170 -28.60 30.79 14.17
CA LYS A 170 -28.62 31.20 15.58
C LYS A 170 -27.80 32.45 15.88
N LEU A 171 -27.11 33.02 14.89
CA LEU A 171 -26.25 34.20 15.04
C LEU A 171 -26.82 35.47 14.38
N GLY A 172 -28.11 35.45 14.01
CA GLY A 172 -28.86 36.59 13.45
C GLY A 172 -29.98 37.04 14.35
#